data_AF-A0AAE5S0D8-F1
#
_entry.id   AF-A0AAE5S0D8-F1
#
_cell.length_a   1.000
_cell.length_b   1.000
_cell.length_c   1.000
_cell.angle_alpha   90.00
_cell.angle_beta   90.00
_cell.angle_gamma   90.00
#
_symmetry.space_group_name_H-M   'P 1'
#
loop_
_entity.id
_entity.type
_entity.pdbx_description
1 polymer ?
#
loop_
_entity_poly.entity_id
_entity_poly.type
_entity_poly.pdbx_seq_one_letter_code
_entity_poly.pdbx_strand_id
1 'polypeptide(L)'
;MAFVIKTDIPDAKATTFIFPAQKTMYGGKHIAKGNNVFLFASENEGGHGLIAKGIVESTEAIAKKPGIDRQTPLVSITVKCMAMATRPLGRTQLKPFSDWNDGKPETELNFKLYRQATNKIVGISDEAATLLEGCFTGPD
;
A
#
# COMPACT_ATOMS: atom_id res chain seq x y z
N MET A 1 6.42 -7.56 9.06
CA MET A 1 5.89 -6.19 8.90
C MET A 1 5.21 -6.09 7.55
N ALA A 2 4.03 -5.47 7.51
CA ALA A 2 3.24 -5.32 6.30
C ALA A 2 3.22 -3.87 5.82
N PHE A 3 3.00 -3.70 4.53
CA PHE A 3 2.92 -2.41 3.86
C PHE A 3 1.69 -2.34 2.98
N VAL A 4 1.27 -1.12 2.66
CA VAL A 4 0.32 -0.84 1.58
C VAL A 4 1.02 0.02 0.55
N ILE A 5 0.84 -0.30 -0.73
CA ILE A 5 1.10 0.64 -1.82
C ILE A 5 -0.23 1.06 -2.43
N LYS A 6 -0.46 2.38 -2.49
CA LYS A 6 -1.53 2.97 -3.28
C LYS A 6 -0.92 3.71 -4.44
N THR A 7 -1.20 3.30 -5.66
CA THR A 7 -0.61 3.90 -6.86
C THR A 7 -1.43 3.57 -8.10
N ASP A 8 -1.02 4.07 -9.26
CA ASP A 8 -1.60 3.64 -10.54
C ASP A 8 -1.22 2.18 -10.83
N ILE A 9 -2.21 1.34 -11.12
CA ILE A 9 -2.03 -0.08 -11.43
C ILE A 9 -2.90 -0.42 -12.64
N PRO A 10 -2.40 -0.24 -13.87
CA PRO A 10 -3.19 -0.41 -15.08
C PRO A 10 -3.55 -1.87 -15.36
N ASP A 11 -2.64 -2.81 -15.09
CA ASP A 11 -2.92 -4.25 -15.17
C ASP A 11 -3.08 -4.84 -13.77
N ALA A 12 -4.33 -4.90 -13.30
CA ALA A 12 -4.65 -5.48 -11.99
C ALA A 12 -4.43 -7.00 -11.92
N LYS A 13 -4.24 -7.71 -13.05
CA LYS A 13 -4.11 -9.18 -13.09
C LYS A 13 -2.66 -9.64 -13.26
N ALA A 14 -1.70 -8.72 -13.23
CA ALA A 14 -0.29 -9.07 -13.33
C ALA A 14 0.15 -10.02 -12.21
N THR A 15 0.98 -11.00 -12.56
CA THR A 15 1.60 -11.92 -11.59
C THR A 15 2.81 -11.31 -10.91
N THR A 16 3.42 -10.29 -11.53
CA THR A 16 4.50 -9.48 -10.99
C THR A 16 4.23 -8.01 -11.27
N PHE A 17 4.33 -7.18 -10.24
CA PHE A 17 4.17 -5.74 -10.33
C PHE A 17 5.50 -5.03 -10.12
N ILE A 18 5.81 -4.07 -10.99
CA ILE A 18 7.03 -3.26 -10.91
C ILE A 18 6.62 -1.82 -10.62
N PHE A 19 7.07 -1.29 -9.49
CA PHE A 19 6.73 0.05 -9.05
C PHE A 19 7.99 0.89 -8.89
N PRO A 20 8.39 1.65 -9.92
CA PRO A 20 9.57 2.49 -9.86
C PRO A 20 9.30 3.73 -9.00
N ALA A 21 10.31 4.16 -8.24
CA ALA A 21 10.38 5.50 -7.62
C ALA A 21 9.14 5.94 -6.82
N GLN A 22 8.52 5.02 -6.08
CA GLN A 22 7.31 5.33 -5.32
C GLN A 22 7.63 6.18 -4.08
N LYS A 23 6.82 7.21 -3.86
CA LYS A 23 6.88 8.02 -2.64
C LYS A 23 6.60 7.16 -1.43
N THR A 24 7.35 7.37 -0.35
CA THR A 24 7.10 6.69 0.92
C THR A 24 6.63 7.66 1.99
N MET A 25 5.68 7.22 2.82
CA MET A 25 5.16 7.95 3.98
C MET A 25 4.93 6.98 5.14
N TYR A 26 4.74 7.49 6.36
CA TYR A 26 4.35 6.68 7.52
C TYR A 26 5.16 5.37 7.67
N GLY A 27 6.48 5.47 7.67
CA GLY A 27 7.38 4.31 7.78
C GLY A 27 7.58 3.50 6.49
N GLY A 28 6.90 3.84 5.38
CA GLY A 28 7.01 3.13 4.09
C GLY A 28 8.43 2.99 3.54
N LYS A 29 9.36 3.86 3.94
CA LYS A 29 10.78 3.81 3.58
C LYS A 29 11.51 2.56 4.10
N HIS A 30 10.90 1.84 5.04
CA HIS A 30 11.46 0.62 5.64
C HIS A 30 11.04 -0.66 4.91
N ILE A 31 10.32 -0.55 3.79
CA ILE A 31 9.96 -1.71 2.98
C ILE A 31 11.22 -2.40 2.47
N ALA A 32 11.24 -3.74 2.58
CA ALA A 32 12.36 -4.58 2.20
C ALA A 32 11.87 -5.86 1.52
N LYS A 33 12.80 -6.55 0.85
CA LYS A 33 12.57 -7.89 0.30
C LYS A 33 11.98 -8.83 1.37
N GLY A 34 10.99 -9.63 1.00
CA GLY A 34 10.29 -10.58 1.85
C GLY A 34 9.14 -9.97 2.67
N ASN A 35 8.90 -8.66 2.62
CA ASN A 35 7.74 -8.07 3.29
C ASN A 35 6.44 -8.32 2.50
N ASN A 36 5.34 -8.44 3.24
CA ASN A 36 4.00 -8.46 2.67
C ASN A 36 3.60 -7.05 2.26
N VAL A 37 3.00 -6.92 1.08
CA VAL A 37 2.47 -5.66 0.57
C VAL A 37 1.08 -5.86 -0.02
N PHE A 38 0.15 -5.01 0.40
CA PHE A 38 -1.20 -4.93 -0.14
C PHE A 38 -1.25 -3.85 -1.22
N LEU A 39 -1.80 -4.20 -2.39
CA LEU A 39 -1.83 -3.37 -3.58
C LEU A 39 -3.20 -2.69 -3.69
N PHE A 40 -3.22 -1.36 -3.57
CA PHE A 40 -4.38 -0.51 -3.81
C PHE A 40 -4.24 0.20 -5.16
N ALA A 41 -5.11 -0.12 -6.11
CA ALA A 41 -5.25 0.64 -7.35
C ALA A 41 -5.91 1.99 -7.02
N SER A 42 -5.19 3.07 -7.28
CA SER A 42 -5.58 4.42 -6.87
C SER A 42 -6.83 4.88 -7.60
N GLU A 43 -7.85 5.29 -6.86
CA GLU A 43 -9.12 5.75 -7.44
C GLU A 43 -9.01 7.09 -8.17
N ASN A 44 -7.97 7.88 -7.88
CA ASN A 44 -7.67 9.09 -8.65
C ASN A 44 -7.10 8.76 -10.04
N GLU A 45 -6.67 7.53 -10.26
CA GLU A 45 -6.08 7.02 -11.51
C GLU A 45 -7.05 6.02 -12.20
N GLY A 46 -8.32 5.98 -11.77
CA GLY A 46 -9.34 5.06 -12.30
C GLY A 46 -9.40 3.69 -11.61
N GLY A 47 -8.58 3.45 -10.59
CA GLY A 47 -8.63 2.25 -9.77
C GLY A 47 -9.83 2.17 -8.80
N HIS A 48 -9.92 1.07 -8.05
CA HIS A 48 -11.06 0.79 -7.16
C HIS A 48 -10.65 0.33 -5.74
N GLY A 49 -9.44 0.67 -5.30
CA GLY A 49 -8.93 0.30 -3.99
C GLY A 49 -8.14 -1.01 -4.01
N LEU A 50 -8.27 -1.82 -2.96
CA LEU A 50 -7.52 -3.08 -2.78
C LEU A 50 -7.81 -4.05 -3.93
N ILE A 51 -6.76 -4.52 -4.60
CA ILE A 51 -6.86 -5.48 -5.71
C ILE A 51 -6.11 -6.78 -5.44
N ALA A 52 -5.01 -6.75 -4.70
CA ALA A 52 -4.11 -7.88 -4.55
C ALA A 52 -3.25 -7.77 -3.29
N LYS A 53 -2.67 -8.89 -2.87
CA LYS A 53 -1.54 -8.95 -1.93
C LYS A 53 -0.36 -9.66 -2.58
N GLY A 54 0.83 -9.28 -2.17
CA GLY A 54 2.06 -9.86 -2.70
C GLY A 54 3.22 -9.82 -1.72
N ILE A 55 4.32 -10.45 -2.13
CA ILE A 55 5.60 -10.41 -1.42
C ILE A 55 6.57 -9.57 -2.24
N VAL A 56 7.29 -8.68 -1.56
CA VAL A 56 8.33 -7.87 -2.17
C VAL A 56 9.53 -8.75 -2.54
N GLU A 57 9.86 -8.84 -3.83
CA GLU A 57 11.00 -9.62 -4.33
C GLU A 57 12.30 -8.82 -4.37
N SER A 58 12.20 -7.52 -4.63
CA SER A 58 13.34 -6.60 -4.67
C SER A 58 12.93 -5.20 -4.21
N THR A 59 13.90 -4.49 -3.63
CA THR A 59 13.75 -3.09 -3.22
C THR A 59 15.01 -2.31 -3.56
N GLU A 60 14.84 -1.10 -4.06
CA GLU A 60 15.93 -0.16 -4.32
C GLU A 60 15.55 1.22 -3.78
N ALA A 61 16.31 1.72 -2.81
CA ALA A 61 16.15 3.07 -2.31
C ALA A 61 16.78 4.07 -3.28
N ILE A 62 16.03 5.08 -3.69
CA ILE A 62 16.56 6.11 -4.58
C ILE A 62 17.31 7.15 -3.76
N ALA A 63 18.54 7.44 -4.18
CA ALA A 63 19.41 8.42 -3.55
C ALA A 63 18.73 9.80 -3.45
N LYS A 64 19.04 10.51 -2.37
CA LYS A 64 18.65 11.91 -2.23
C LYS A 64 19.43 12.76 -3.23
N LYS A 65 18.78 13.78 -3.78
CA LYS A 65 19.45 14.77 -4.62
C LYS A 65 20.40 15.61 -3.76
N PRO A 66 21.66 15.79 -4.16
CA PRO A 66 22.59 16.68 -3.47
C PRO A 66 22.00 18.10 -3.37
N GLY A 67 22.20 18.76 -2.23
CA GLY A 67 21.72 20.13 -2.01
C GLY A 67 20.22 20.28 -1.71
N ILE A 68 19.47 19.17 -1.53
CA ILE A 68 18.08 19.21 -1.07
C ILE A 68 18.00 18.78 0.40
N ASP A 69 17.70 19.73 1.29
CA ASP A 69 17.59 19.48 2.75
C ASP A 69 16.44 18.52 3.10
N ARG A 70 15.30 18.65 2.40
CA ARG A 70 14.10 17.84 2.62
C ARG A 70 13.63 17.21 1.31
N GLN A 71 13.81 15.90 1.21
CA GLN A 71 13.28 15.09 0.12
C GLN A 71 12.45 13.95 0.70
N THR A 72 11.24 13.76 0.18
CA THR A 72 10.44 12.55 0.45
C THR A 72 11.21 11.33 -0.06
N PRO A 73 11.48 10.32 0.78
CA PRO A 73 12.20 9.14 0.33
C PRO A 73 11.40 8.41 -0.76
N LEU A 74 12.09 8.01 -1.81
CA LEU A 74 11.53 7.24 -2.92
C LEU A 74 12.13 5.83 -2.89
N VAL A 75 11.30 4.83 -3.19
CA VAL A 75 11.72 3.43 -3.26
C VAL A 75 11.13 2.80 -4.51
N SER A 76 11.95 2.08 -5.26
CA SER A 76 11.49 1.16 -6.31
C SER A 76 11.30 -0.22 -5.70
N ILE A 77 10.20 -0.89 -6.01
CA ILE A 77 9.93 -2.26 -5.56
C ILE A 77 9.45 -3.15 -6.70
N THR A 78 9.79 -4.44 -6.64
CA THR A 78 9.13 -5.49 -7.43
C THR A 78 8.34 -6.38 -6.49
N VAL A 79 7.09 -6.68 -6.84
CA VAL A 79 6.16 -7.44 -6.01
C VAL A 79 5.66 -8.64 -6.78
N LYS A 80 5.81 -9.83 -6.21
CA LYS A 80 5.15 -11.04 -6.72
C LYS A 80 3.75 -11.13 -6.14
N CYS A 81 2.75 -11.24 -7.02
CA CYS A 81 1.36 -11.42 -6.64
C CYS A 81 1.17 -12.79 -5.98
N MET A 82 0.49 -12.81 -4.83
CA MET A 82 0.20 -14.03 -4.08
C MET A 82 -1.29 -14.34 -4.03
N ALA A 83 -2.15 -13.32 -3.97
CA ALA A 83 -3.59 -13.49 -4.04
C ALA A 83 -4.28 -12.21 -4.54
N MET A 84 -5.46 -12.40 -5.16
CA MET A 84 -6.36 -11.32 -5.57
C MET A 84 -7.43 -11.09 -4.51
N ALA A 85 -7.81 -9.83 -4.29
CA ALA A 85 -8.85 -9.47 -3.35
C ALA A 85 -10.20 -10.01 -3.84
N THR A 86 -10.96 -10.63 -2.94
CA THR A 86 -12.30 -11.18 -3.22
C THR A 86 -13.42 -10.31 -2.68
N ARG A 87 -13.08 -9.33 -1.83
CA ARG A 87 -14.02 -8.35 -1.27
C ARG A 87 -13.56 -6.93 -1.62
N PRO A 88 -14.47 -6.05 -2.06
CA PRO A 88 -14.11 -4.67 -2.36
C PRO A 88 -13.70 -3.94 -1.09
N LEU A 89 -12.56 -3.26 -1.13
CA LEU A 89 -12.10 -2.38 -0.07
C LEU A 89 -11.37 -1.17 -0.66
N GLY A 90 -12.07 -0.05 -0.76
CA GLY A 90 -11.52 1.20 -1.28
C GLY A 90 -12.03 2.42 -0.51
N ARG A 91 -11.95 3.58 -1.16
CA ARG A 91 -12.41 4.85 -0.59
C ARG A 91 -13.82 4.78 -0.01
N THR A 92 -14.74 4.13 -0.71
CA THR A 92 -16.15 4.03 -0.29
C THR A 92 -16.29 3.31 1.06
N GLN A 93 -15.54 2.23 1.27
CA GLN A 93 -15.59 1.46 2.52
C GLN A 93 -14.83 2.14 3.64
N LEU A 94 -13.71 2.81 3.34
CA LEU A 94 -12.80 3.34 4.37
C LEU A 94 -13.09 4.79 4.78
N LYS A 95 -13.66 5.63 3.91
CA LYS A 95 -13.94 7.04 4.20
C LYS A 95 -14.84 7.26 5.44
N PRO A 96 -15.85 6.41 5.76
CA PRO A 96 -16.67 6.57 6.96
C PRO A 96 -15.90 6.46 8.29
N PHE A 97 -14.73 5.82 8.30
CA PHE A 97 -13.92 5.62 9.52
C PHE A 97 -13.04 6.85 9.80
N SER A 98 -13.66 7.93 10.27
CA SER A 98 -13.00 9.23 10.50
C SER A 98 -12.92 9.66 11.97
N ASP A 99 -13.28 8.78 12.89
CA ASP A 99 -13.04 9.01 14.32
C ASP A 99 -11.59 8.63 14.66
N TRP A 100 -10.68 9.61 14.56
CA TRP A 100 -9.23 9.38 14.64
C TRP A 100 -8.72 8.81 15.96
N ASN A 101 -9.57 8.76 16.99
CA ASN A 101 -9.21 8.27 18.32
C ASN A 101 -9.84 6.91 18.64
N ASP A 102 -10.55 6.28 17.71
CA ASP A 102 -11.24 5.01 17.95
C ASP A 102 -10.33 3.78 17.93
N GLY A 103 -9.07 3.95 17.52
CA GLY A 103 -8.05 2.89 17.47
C GLY A 103 -8.31 1.80 16.43
N LYS A 104 -9.28 1.98 15.53
CA LYS A 104 -9.67 0.94 14.57
C LYS A 104 -8.70 0.83 13.40
N PRO A 105 -8.46 -0.39 12.87
CA PRO A 105 -7.60 -0.58 11.71
C PRO A 105 -8.14 0.12 10.45
N GLU A 106 -9.46 0.20 10.27
CA GLU A 106 -10.08 0.94 9.17
C GLU A 106 -9.76 2.44 9.24
N THR A 107 -9.77 3.01 10.45
CA THR A 107 -9.43 4.41 10.70
C THR A 107 -7.97 4.69 10.33
N GLU A 108 -7.05 3.77 10.67
CA GLU A 108 -5.65 3.85 10.23
C GLU A 108 -5.53 3.86 8.70
N LEU A 109 -6.20 2.93 8.02
CA LEU A 109 -6.17 2.84 6.56
C LEU A 109 -6.78 4.09 5.92
N ASN A 110 -7.89 4.61 6.46
CA ASN A 110 -8.47 5.88 6.02
C ASN A 110 -7.48 7.04 6.16
N PHE A 111 -6.85 7.15 7.33
CA PHE A 111 -5.86 8.17 7.62
C PHE A 111 -4.68 8.12 6.65
N LYS A 112 -4.09 6.94 6.44
CA LYS A 112 -2.87 6.79 5.63
C LYS A 112 -3.14 6.91 4.13
N LEU A 113 -4.29 6.42 3.65
CA LEU A 113 -4.58 6.28 2.22
C LEU A 113 -5.51 7.36 1.64
N TYR A 114 -6.40 7.95 2.45
CA TYR A 114 -7.49 8.80 1.93
C TYR A 114 -7.60 10.17 2.58
N ARG A 115 -7.08 10.39 3.80
CA ARG A 115 -6.99 11.74 4.39
C ARG A 115 -6.11 12.65 3.52
N GLN A 116 -4.98 12.12 3.07
CA GLN A 116 -4.16 12.70 2.01
C GLN A 116 -4.07 11.69 0.86
N ALA A 117 -5.02 11.75 -0.07
CA ALA A 117 -5.21 10.79 -1.15
C ALA A 117 -4.15 10.92 -2.27
N THR A 118 -2.88 10.78 -1.92
CA THR A 118 -1.75 10.76 -2.87
C THR A 118 -1.23 9.33 -3.04
N ASN A 119 -0.58 9.05 -4.17
CA ASN A 119 0.09 7.77 -4.38
C ASN A 119 1.32 7.64 -3.47
N LYS A 120 1.46 6.49 -2.78
CA LYS A 120 2.47 6.26 -1.74
C LYS A 120 2.58 4.79 -1.33
N ILE A 121 3.73 4.44 -0.76
CA ILE A 121 3.95 3.26 0.09
C ILE A 121 3.88 3.69 1.56
N VAL A 122 3.17 2.93 2.39
CA VAL A 122 3.01 3.17 3.83
C VAL A 122 3.22 1.89 4.62
N GLY A 123 3.84 1.99 5.79
CA GLY A 123 3.81 0.89 6.77
C GLY A 123 2.46 0.85 7.47
N ILE A 124 1.99 -0.33 7.86
CA ILE A 124 0.73 -0.54 8.56
C ILE A 124 0.92 -1.36 9.84
N SER A 125 -0.02 -1.23 10.79
CA SER A 125 -0.09 -2.09 11.98
C SER A 125 -0.44 -3.53 11.64
N ASP A 126 -0.25 -4.43 12.61
CA ASP A 126 -0.63 -5.84 12.47
C ASP A 126 -2.15 -6.02 12.46
N GLU A 127 -2.90 -5.17 13.15
CA GLU A 127 -4.36 -5.13 13.13
C GLU A 127 -4.88 -4.71 11.74
N ALA A 128 -4.27 -3.68 11.14
CA ALA A 128 -4.61 -3.27 9.77
C ALA A 128 -4.24 -4.35 8.76
N ALA A 129 -3.10 -5.04 8.94
CA ALA A 129 -2.73 -6.16 8.10
C ALA A 129 -3.76 -7.30 8.20
N THR A 130 -4.18 -7.66 9.42
CA THR A 130 -5.19 -8.71 9.67
C THR A 130 -6.53 -8.38 9.02
N LEU A 131 -6.98 -7.12 9.13
CA LEU A 131 -8.19 -6.64 8.45
C LEU A 131 -8.08 -6.83 6.92
N LEU A 132 -6.94 -6.44 6.33
CA LEU A 132 -6.69 -6.59 4.90
C LEU A 132 -6.60 -8.05 4.47
N GLU A 133 -5.98 -8.91 5.26
CA GLU A 133 -5.90 -10.35 4.98
C GLU A 133 -7.29 -10.99 4.85
N GLY A 134 -8.27 -10.52 5.62
CA GLY A 134 -9.65 -10.96 5.48
C GLY A 134 -10.27 -10.71 4.11
N CYS A 135 -9.73 -9.80 3.29
CA CYS A 135 -10.23 -9.51 1.94
C CYS A 135 -9.82 -10.57 0.90
N PHE A 136 -9.06 -11.58 1.29
CA PHE A 136 -8.54 -12.63 0.40
C PHE A 136 -9.11 -14.00 0.80
N THR A 137 -9.24 -14.92 -0.16
CA THR A 137 -9.59 -16.33 0.11
C THR A 137 -8.44 -17.26 -0.29
N GLY A 138 -7.78 -17.86 0.71
CA GLY A 138 -6.99 -19.12 0.65
C GLY A 138 -5.48 -19.05 0.41
N PRO A 139 -4.73 -20.13 0.73
CA PRO A 139 -4.81 -20.98 1.93
C PRO A 139 -3.80 -20.50 3.01
N ASP A 140 -3.99 -20.96 4.25
CA ASP A 140 -2.90 -21.04 5.24
C ASP A 140 -1.78 -21.97 4.75
#